data_AF-A0A6F8XMI3-F1
#
_entry.id   AF-A0A6F8XMI3-F1
#
_cell.length_a   1.000
_cell.length_b   1.000
_cell.length_c   1.000
_cell.angle_alpha   90.00
_cell.angle_beta   90.00
_cell.angle_gamma   90.00
#
_symmetry.space_group_name_H-M   'P 1'
#
loop_
_entity.id
_entity.type
_entity.pdbx_description
1 polymer ?
#
loop_
_entity_poly.entity_id
_entity_poly.type
_entity_poly.pdbx_seq_one_letter_code
_entity_poly.pdbx_strand_id
1 'polypeptide(L)'
;MPLSDTAVLFSDPRIAAIALGNSDEPLVDLRDMPEVRVDARLADPAGAYAQLREGVVSRLLDAHRLLPRGLSFLVTEAYRPLDRQQAIFDEYRDELRRRRPATNISPRARHHRRILSAALTRAGFANYPTQWWHWSFGDRYWAHHTGADRTRYGPTRFTPAAQTNGC
;
A
#
# COMPACT_ATOMS: atom_id res chain seq x y z
N MET A 1 6.51 -21.70 14.84
CA MET A 1 5.06 -21.55 15.06
C MET A 1 4.34 -21.95 13.79
N PRO A 2 3.30 -22.80 13.86
CA PRO A 2 2.50 -23.10 12.69
C PRO A 2 1.76 -21.83 12.27
N LEU A 3 1.71 -21.56 10.97
CA LEU A 3 0.85 -20.53 10.40
C LEU A 3 -0.58 -21.01 10.64
N SER A 4 -1.34 -20.33 11.52
CA SER A 4 -2.76 -20.61 11.65
C SER A 4 -3.43 -20.47 10.29
N ASP A 5 -4.15 -21.52 9.94
CA ASP A 5 -5.00 -21.63 8.77
C ASP A 5 -5.97 -20.44 8.72
N THR A 6 -6.27 -19.96 7.52
CA THR A 6 -7.10 -18.79 7.17
C THR A 6 -6.36 -17.47 6.94
N ALA A 7 -5.54 -17.40 5.87
CA ALA A 7 -5.20 -16.11 5.28
C ALA A 7 -6.49 -15.45 4.72
N VAL A 8 -7.00 -14.42 5.39
CA VAL A 8 -8.16 -13.64 4.94
C VAL A 8 -7.77 -12.81 3.71
N LEU A 9 -8.44 -13.03 2.57
CA LEU A 9 -8.17 -12.31 1.33
C LEU A 9 -8.92 -10.96 1.29
N PHE A 10 -8.48 -10.03 0.43
CA PHE A 10 -9.17 -8.74 0.23
C PHE A 10 -10.65 -8.88 -0.17
N SER A 11 -11.00 -9.96 -0.87
CA SER A 11 -12.35 -10.27 -1.32
C SER A 11 -13.21 -10.95 -0.24
N ASP A 12 -12.66 -11.25 0.93
CA ASP A 12 -13.41 -11.94 1.99
C ASP A 12 -14.55 -11.03 2.49
N PRO A 13 -15.79 -11.54 2.63
CA PRO A 13 -16.93 -10.76 3.10
C PRO A 13 -16.69 -10.06 4.44
N ARG A 14 -15.84 -10.64 5.31
CA ARG A 14 -15.46 -10.03 6.60
C ARG A 14 -14.69 -8.73 6.44
N ILE A 15 -13.88 -8.61 5.38
CA ILE A 15 -13.18 -7.36 5.04
C ILE A 15 -14.17 -6.36 4.47
N ALA A 16 -15.03 -6.79 3.54
CA ALA A 16 -16.01 -5.93 2.89
C ALA A 16 -17.04 -5.31 3.85
N ALA A 17 -17.40 -6.03 4.92
CA ALA A 17 -18.38 -5.61 5.91
C ALA A 17 -17.90 -4.48 6.85
N ILE A 18 -16.60 -4.16 6.87
CA ILE A 18 -16.06 -3.11 7.74
C ILE A 18 -16.57 -1.74 7.30
N ALA A 19 -17.16 -1.02 8.25
CA ALA A 19 -17.68 0.33 8.06
C ALA A 19 -16.59 1.28 7.60
N LEU A 20 -16.91 2.15 6.65
CA LEU A 20 -15.96 3.13 6.12
C LEU A 20 -15.90 4.34 7.05
N GLY A 21 -14.70 4.72 7.49
CA GLY A 21 -14.45 6.05 8.05
C GLY A 21 -14.35 7.10 6.95
N ASN A 22 -14.38 8.37 7.35
CA ASN A 22 -14.16 9.51 6.45
C ASN A 22 -12.99 10.33 6.98
N SER A 23 -12.19 10.86 6.06
CA SER A 23 -11.04 11.69 6.38
C SER A 23 -10.82 12.66 5.23
N ASP A 24 -10.81 13.94 5.58
CA ASP A 24 -10.56 15.07 4.68
C ASP A 24 -9.05 15.33 4.47
N GLU A 25 -8.20 14.39 4.91
CA GLU A 25 -6.75 14.46 4.68
C GLU A 25 -6.46 14.57 3.16
N PRO A 26 -5.70 15.58 2.73
CA PRO A 26 -5.39 15.79 1.33
C PRO A 26 -4.49 14.67 0.79
N LEU A 27 -4.57 14.46 -0.52
CA LEU A 27 -3.55 13.71 -1.25
C LEU A 27 -2.37 14.63 -1.54
N VAL A 28 -1.17 14.14 -1.27
CA VAL A 28 0.10 14.81 -1.56
C VAL A 28 0.93 13.94 -2.50
N ASP A 29 1.77 14.58 -3.31
CA ASP A 29 2.65 13.88 -4.25
C ASP A 29 3.92 13.41 -3.55
N LEU A 30 4.17 12.10 -3.57
CA LEU A 30 5.38 11.53 -2.99
C LEU A 30 6.66 11.95 -3.72
N ARG A 31 6.56 12.43 -4.97
CA ARG A 31 7.73 12.90 -5.74
C ARG A 31 8.31 14.20 -5.17
N ASP A 32 7.52 14.94 -4.41
CA ASP A 32 7.96 16.15 -3.70
C ASP A 32 8.66 15.82 -2.37
N MET A 33 8.76 14.54 -2.00
CA MET A 33 9.35 14.07 -0.74
C MET A 33 10.74 13.44 -0.98
N PRO A 34 11.85 14.12 -0.63
CA PRO A 34 13.21 13.64 -0.95
C PRO A 34 13.62 12.35 -0.21
N GLU A 35 12.98 12.03 0.92
CA GLU A 35 13.25 10.85 1.73
C GLU A 35 12.70 9.55 1.12
N VAL A 36 11.77 9.67 0.16
CA VAL A 36 11.08 8.53 -0.45
C VAL A 36 11.37 8.50 -1.94
N ARG A 37 11.78 7.34 -2.45
CA ARG A 37 11.93 7.15 -3.89
C ARG A 37 10.63 6.65 -4.48
N VAL A 38 10.19 7.25 -5.58
CA VAL A 38 9.03 6.80 -6.35
C VAL A 38 9.52 6.14 -7.64
N ASP A 39 9.02 4.94 -7.89
CA ASP A 39 9.35 4.15 -9.07
C ASP A 39 8.29 4.34 -10.16
N ALA A 40 8.70 4.83 -11.32
CA ALA A 40 7.79 5.15 -12.42
C ALA A 40 7.37 3.93 -13.26
N ARG A 41 7.81 2.71 -12.94
CA ARG A 41 7.45 1.51 -13.72
C ARG A 41 5.95 1.24 -13.82
N LEU A 42 5.16 1.71 -12.86
CA LEU A 42 3.70 1.61 -12.84
C LEU A 42 3.03 3.00 -12.97
N ALA A 43 3.75 4.00 -13.47
CA ALA A 43 3.22 5.34 -13.60
C ALA A 43 2.02 5.37 -14.56
N ASP A 44 0.92 5.96 -14.10
CA ASP A 44 -0.17 6.39 -14.98
C ASP A 44 0.10 7.81 -15.50
N PRO A 45 -0.42 8.17 -16.70
CA PRO A 45 -0.21 9.50 -17.28
C PRO A 45 -0.73 10.67 -16.42
N ALA A 46 -1.71 10.42 -15.54
CA ALA A 46 -2.26 11.44 -14.66
C ALA A 46 -1.44 11.64 -13.38
N GLY A 47 -0.42 10.81 -13.13
CA GLY A 47 0.44 10.88 -11.95
C GLY A 47 -0.22 10.38 -10.66
N ALA A 48 -1.36 9.69 -10.77
CA ALA A 48 -2.12 9.21 -9.63
C ALA A 48 -1.32 8.21 -8.78
N TYR A 49 -0.48 7.38 -9.40
CA TYR A 49 0.35 6.36 -8.76
C TYR A 49 1.29 6.91 -7.66
N ALA A 50 1.64 8.19 -7.72
CA ALA A 50 2.53 8.84 -6.75
C ALA A 50 1.79 9.56 -5.61
N GLN A 51 0.46 9.64 -5.68
CA GLN A 51 -0.35 10.35 -4.71
C GLN A 51 -0.57 9.50 -3.46
N LEU A 52 -0.43 10.09 -2.27
CA LEU A 52 -0.68 9.42 -1.00
C LEU A 52 -1.33 10.40 -0.01
N ARG A 53 -2.18 9.90 0.90
CA ARG A 53 -2.77 10.75 1.94
C ARG A 53 -1.68 11.31 2.85
N GLU A 54 -1.79 12.59 3.20
CA GLU A 54 -0.83 13.29 4.05
C GLU A 54 -0.52 12.55 5.37
N GLY A 55 -1.55 12.05 6.07
CA GLY A 55 -1.36 11.30 7.30
C GLY A 55 -0.64 9.95 7.11
N VAL A 56 -0.69 9.38 5.90
CA VAL A 56 0.07 8.17 5.55
C VAL A 56 1.50 8.54 5.17
N VAL A 57 1.73 9.68 4.50
CA VAL A 57 3.07 10.21 4.24
C VAL A 57 3.81 10.46 5.55
N SER A 58 3.18 11.12 6.54
CA SER A 58 3.79 11.34 7.85
C SER A 58 4.28 10.03 8.48
N ARG A 59 3.47 8.96 8.40
CA ARG A 59 3.83 7.64 8.93
C ARG A 59 4.93 6.96 8.13
N LEU A 60 4.94 7.15 6.81
CA LEU A 60 6.00 6.63 5.94
C LEU A 60 7.34 7.29 6.27
N LEU A 61 7.34 8.60 6.55
CA LEU A 61 8.53 9.33 6.99
C LEU A 61 8.99 8.87 8.39
N ASP A 62 8.06 8.61 9.32
CA ASP A 62 8.40 8.02 10.61
C ASP A 62 9.02 6.62 10.45
N ALA A 63 8.49 5.79 9.56
CA ALA A 63 9.08 4.50 9.23
C ALA A 63 10.47 4.65 8.58
N HIS A 64 10.68 5.68 7.75
CA HIS A 64 11.95 5.93 7.08
C HIS A 64 13.05 6.24 8.09
N ARG A 65 12.73 7.00 9.15
CA ARG A 65 13.66 7.33 10.24
C ARG A 65 14.16 6.09 11.01
N LEU A 66 13.45 4.97 10.92
CA LEU A 66 13.83 3.70 11.54
C LEU A 66 14.75 2.86 10.64
N LEU A 67 14.99 3.26 9.38
CA LEU A 67 15.85 2.53 8.46
C LEU A 67 17.33 2.70 8.83
N PRO A 68 18.15 1.63 8.70
CA PRO A 68 19.60 1.76 8.72
C PRO A 68 20.11 2.77 7.69
N ARG A 69 21.24 3.42 7.99
CA ARG A 69 21.89 4.35 7.04
C ARG A 69 22.13 3.66 5.69
N GLY A 70 21.84 4.38 4.61
CA GLY A 70 22.01 3.90 3.23
C GLY A 70 20.81 3.12 2.67
N LEU A 71 19.71 2.99 3.42
CA LEU A 71 18.46 2.43 2.93
C LEU A 71 17.38 3.51 2.78
N SER A 72 16.55 3.35 1.76
CA SER A 72 15.39 4.22 1.52
C SER A 72 14.23 3.37 0.98
N PHE A 73 13.00 3.79 1.24
CA PHE A 73 11.84 3.16 0.63
C PHE A 73 11.76 3.47 -0.86
N LEU A 74 11.30 2.49 -1.62
CA LEU A 74 10.95 2.61 -3.03
C LEU A 74 9.46 2.29 -3.17
N VAL A 75 8.67 3.29 -3.50
CA VAL A 75 7.21 3.19 -3.68
C VAL A 75 6.92 3.03 -5.15
N THR A 76 6.29 1.91 -5.53
CA THR A 76 5.94 1.64 -6.93
C THR A 76 4.54 2.11 -7.30
N GLU A 77 3.62 2.13 -6.34
CA GLU A 77 2.24 2.58 -6.54
C GLU A 77 1.63 2.87 -5.16
N ALA A 78 1.08 4.08 -5.00
CA ALA A 78 0.52 4.58 -3.74
C ALA A 78 -1.01 4.74 -3.83
N TYR A 79 -1.50 5.62 -4.70
CA TYR A 79 -2.92 5.76 -4.98
C TYR A 79 -3.26 5.05 -6.29
N ARG A 80 -4.31 4.22 -6.22
CA ARG A 80 -4.86 3.51 -7.37
C ARG A 80 -6.27 4.05 -7.64
N PRO A 81 -6.48 4.75 -8.78
CA PRO A 81 -7.81 5.16 -9.22
C PRO A 81 -8.83 4.01 -9.26
N LEU A 82 -10.12 4.31 -9.07
CA LEU A 82 -11.17 3.30 -8.96
C LEU A 82 -11.33 2.45 -10.23
N ASP A 83 -11.25 3.08 -11.39
CA ASP A 83 -11.24 2.43 -12.71
C ASP A 83 -10.06 1.45 -12.85
N ARG A 84 -8.87 1.86 -12.41
CA ARG A 84 -7.69 0.97 -12.33
C ARG A 84 -7.88 -0.18 -11.34
N GLN A 85 -8.50 0.08 -10.18
CA GLN A 85 -8.83 -0.98 -9.22
C GLN A 85 -9.79 -2.01 -9.82
N GLN A 86 -10.80 -1.56 -10.57
CA GLN A 86 -11.77 -2.43 -11.23
C GLN A 86 -11.12 -3.26 -12.33
N ALA A 87 -10.35 -2.65 -13.23
CA ALA A 87 -9.64 -3.35 -14.30
C ALA A 87 -8.70 -4.44 -13.74
N ILE A 88 -7.94 -4.12 -12.69
CA ILE A 88 -7.04 -5.09 -12.05
C ILE A 88 -7.84 -6.18 -11.33
N PHE A 89 -8.97 -5.87 -10.69
CA PHE A 89 -9.81 -6.89 -10.08
C PHE A 89 -10.34 -7.88 -11.11
N ASP A 90 -10.78 -7.37 -12.25
CA ASP A 90 -11.30 -8.19 -13.35
C ASP A 90 -10.22 -9.08 -13.97
N GLU A 91 -9.00 -8.57 -14.16
CA GLU A 91 -7.84 -9.33 -14.65
C GLU A 91 -7.28 -10.32 -13.60
N TYR A 92 -7.26 -9.94 -12.31
CA TYR A 92 -6.65 -10.72 -11.23
C TYR A 92 -7.48 -11.96 -10.83
N ARG A 93 -8.80 -11.93 -11.06
CA ARG A 93 -9.70 -13.09 -10.90
C ARG A 93 -9.27 -14.28 -11.76
N ASP A 94 -8.60 -14.04 -12.89
CA ASP A 94 -8.19 -15.07 -13.84
C ASP A 94 -6.77 -15.62 -13.59
N GLU A 95 -5.94 -14.92 -12.81
CA GLU A 95 -4.53 -15.27 -12.57
C GLU A 95 -4.30 -16.04 -11.25
N LEU A 96 -5.20 -15.93 -10.27
CA LEU A 96 -5.02 -16.46 -8.91
C LEU A 96 -4.95 -17.99 -8.77
N ARG A 97 -5.09 -18.76 -9.84
CA ARG A 97 -4.84 -20.22 -9.82
C ARG A 97 -3.37 -20.61 -10.07
N ARG A 98 -2.49 -19.68 -10.44
CA ARG A 98 -1.15 -20.05 -10.98
C ARG A 98 0.07 -19.57 -10.18
N ARG A 99 -0.05 -18.64 -9.23
CA ARG A 99 1.13 -18.07 -8.52
C ARG A 99 1.36 -18.73 -7.16
N ARG A 100 2.53 -19.34 -7.00
CA ARG A 100 3.11 -19.69 -5.68
C ARG A 100 4.05 -18.57 -5.21
N PRO A 101 4.07 -18.22 -3.91
CA PRO A 101 5.08 -17.29 -3.38
C PRO A 101 6.50 -17.83 -3.64
N ALA A 102 7.43 -16.95 -3.99
CA ALA A 102 8.84 -17.31 -4.21
C ALA A 102 9.45 -17.85 -2.92
N THR A 103 9.56 -19.18 -2.81
CA THR A 103 10.09 -19.89 -1.63
C THR A 103 11.62 -19.91 -1.56
N ASN A 104 12.31 -19.61 -2.67
CA ASN A 104 13.78 -19.60 -2.74
C ASN A 104 14.33 -18.19 -2.98
N ILE A 105 14.58 -17.44 -1.90
CA ILE A 105 15.20 -16.11 -1.94
C ILE A 105 16.55 -16.12 -1.23
N SER A 106 17.45 -15.19 -1.57
CA SER A 106 18.77 -15.11 -0.93
C SER A 106 18.69 -14.73 0.55
N PRO A 107 19.72 -15.04 1.37
CA PRO A 107 19.80 -14.56 2.76
C PRO A 107 19.66 -13.04 2.89
N ARG A 108 20.25 -12.28 1.95
CA ARG A 108 20.15 -10.81 1.90
C ARG A 108 18.71 -10.34 1.66
N ALA A 109 18.01 -10.98 0.71
CA ALA A 109 16.61 -10.67 0.46
C ALA A 109 15.72 -10.99 1.68
N ARG A 110 15.97 -12.11 2.38
CA ARG A 110 15.28 -12.42 3.65
C ARG A 110 15.54 -11.36 4.71
N HIS A 111 16.79 -10.92 4.84
CA HIS A 111 17.17 -9.89 5.80
C HIS A 111 16.46 -8.56 5.52
N HIS A 112 16.45 -8.09 4.27
CA HIS A 112 15.74 -6.86 3.88
C HIS A 112 14.23 -6.97 4.11
N ARG A 113 13.60 -8.13 3.83
CA ARG A 113 12.17 -8.34 4.13
C ARG A 113 11.87 -8.25 5.62
N ARG A 114 12.75 -8.73 6.51
CA ARG A 114 12.59 -8.58 7.96
C ARG A 114 12.70 -7.12 8.40
N ILE A 115 13.64 -6.36 7.83
CA ILE A 115 13.79 -4.92 8.12
C ILE A 115 12.53 -4.16 7.68
N LEU A 116 12.08 -4.37 6.44
CA LEU A 116 10.86 -3.78 5.90
C LEU A 116 9.65 -4.10 6.79
N SER A 117 9.51 -5.37 7.15
CA SER A 117 8.41 -5.84 7.98
C SER A 117 8.42 -5.21 9.37
N ALA A 118 9.57 -5.18 10.04
CA ALA A 118 9.69 -4.57 11.36
C ALA A 118 9.41 -3.06 11.34
N ALA A 119 9.91 -2.33 10.34
CA ALA A 119 9.71 -0.88 10.23
C ALA A 119 8.23 -0.53 10.00
N LEU A 120 7.59 -1.17 9.00
CA LEU A 120 6.20 -0.86 8.64
C LEU A 120 5.20 -1.34 9.71
N THR A 121 5.45 -2.49 10.34
CA THR A 121 4.62 -2.94 11.48
C THR A 121 4.70 -1.96 12.64
N ARG A 122 5.90 -1.46 12.98
CA ARG A 122 6.09 -0.46 14.05
C ARG A 122 5.42 0.88 13.73
N ALA A 123 5.31 1.24 12.46
CA ALA A 123 4.58 2.42 12.00
C ALA A 123 3.05 2.19 11.89
N GLY A 124 2.57 1.01 12.27
CA GLY A 124 1.14 0.67 12.35
C GLY A 124 0.53 0.13 11.06
N PHE A 125 1.34 -0.19 10.04
CA PHE A 125 0.85 -0.83 8.80
C PHE A 125 0.60 -2.32 9.02
N ALA A 126 -0.44 -2.85 8.37
CA ALA A 126 -0.74 -4.26 8.30
C ALA A 126 -0.13 -4.87 7.01
N ASN A 127 0.65 -5.94 7.14
CA ASN A 127 1.20 -6.66 5.99
C ASN A 127 0.17 -7.65 5.43
N TYR A 128 0.15 -7.82 4.11
CA TYR A 128 -0.64 -8.87 3.48
C TYR A 128 0.19 -10.18 3.34
N PRO A 129 -0.18 -11.28 4.03
CA PRO A 129 0.67 -12.47 4.15
C PRO A 129 1.05 -13.14 2.82
N THR A 130 0.20 -13.05 1.81
CA THR A 130 0.42 -13.68 0.50
C THR A 130 1.21 -12.79 -0.46
N GLN A 131 1.36 -11.50 -0.16
CA GLN A 131 2.16 -10.54 -0.93
C GLN A 131 3.04 -9.73 0.01
N TRP A 132 4.27 -10.19 0.25
CA TRP A 132 5.19 -9.58 1.23
C TRP A 132 5.46 -8.07 0.99
N TRP A 133 5.27 -7.57 -0.23
CA TRP A 133 5.44 -6.16 -0.60
C TRP A 133 4.19 -5.31 -0.36
N HIS A 134 3.02 -5.90 -0.10
CA HIS A 134 1.77 -5.18 0.06
C HIS A 134 1.53 -4.83 1.53
N TRP A 135 1.26 -3.54 1.77
CA TRP A 135 1.06 -2.96 3.09
C TRP A 135 -0.16 -2.06 3.09
N SER A 136 -0.95 -2.18 4.14
CA SER A 136 -2.25 -1.53 4.28
C SER A 136 -2.26 -0.67 5.53
N PHE A 137 -2.83 0.52 5.44
CA PHE A 137 -3.04 1.40 6.59
C PHE A 137 -4.34 2.19 6.43
N GLY A 138 -5.21 2.08 7.43
CA GLY A 138 -6.45 2.83 7.49
C GLY A 138 -7.55 2.39 6.52
N ASP A 139 -7.29 1.42 5.63
CA ASP A 139 -8.31 0.75 4.82
C ASP A 139 -8.95 -0.46 5.56
N ARG A 140 -9.81 -1.23 4.87
CA ARG A 140 -10.53 -2.38 5.44
C ARG A 140 -9.64 -3.53 5.88
N TYR A 141 -8.56 -3.81 5.15
CA TYR A 141 -7.64 -4.88 5.53
C TYR A 141 -6.90 -4.51 6.81
N TRP A 142 -6.42 -3.27 6.90
CA TRP A 142 -5.86 -2.73 8.13
C TRP A 142 -6.83 -2.84 9.31
N ALA A 143 -8.07 -2.38 9.14
CA ALA A 143 -9.06 -2.41 10.22
C ALA A 143 -9.36 -3.85 10.70
N HIS A 144 -9.46 -4.81 9.78
CA HIS A 144 -9.60 -6.22 10.15
C HIS A 144 -8.39 -6.73 10.93
N HIS A 145 -7.17 -6.41 10.47
CA HIS A 145 -5.94 -6.90 11.07
C HIS A 145 -5.67 -6.30 12.45
N THR A 146 -6.02 -5.01 12.66
CA THR A 146 -5.82 -4.32 13.95
C THR A 146 -7.02 -4.42 14.88
N GLY A 147 -8.13 -5.03 14.44
CA GLY A 147 -9.38 -5.08 15.20
C GLY A 147 -10.08 -3.72 15.33
N ALA A 148 -9.88 -2.80 14.40
CA ALA A 148 -10.57 -1.51 14.41
C ALA A 148 -12.03 -1.67 13.94
N ASP A 149 -12.96 -1.00 14.63
CA ASP A 149 -14.40 -1.09 14.34
C ASP A 149 -14.80 -0.50 12.98
N ARG A 150 -13.96 0.36 12.41
CA ARG A 150 -14.17 1.02 11.12
C ARG A 150 -12.83 1.32 10.45
N THR A 151 -12.84 1.52 9.14
CA THR A 151 -11.67 2.04 8.43
C THR A 151 -11.36 3.46 8.92
N ARG A 152 -10.09 3.84 8.89
CA ARG A 152 -9.70 5.25 9.12
C ARG A 152 -10.01 6.10 7.89
N TYR A 153 -9.84 5.51 6.70
CA TYR A 153 -9.98 6.17 5.42
C TYR A 153 -11.13 5.56 4.61
N GLY A 154 -11.95 6.45 4.06
CA GLY A 154 -12.94 6.15 3.04
C GLY A 154 -12.37 6.40 1.63
N PRO A 155 -13.15 6.09 0.58
CA PRO A 155 -12.77 6.38 -0.80
C PRO A 155 -12.51 7.89 -0.97
N THR A 156 -11.44 8.23 -1.69
CA THR A 156 -11.12 9.60 -2.09
C THR A 156 -10.88 9.67 -3.59
N ARG A 157 -11.17 10.82 -4.19
CA ARG A 157 -10.94 11.08 -5.60
C ARG A 157 -9.68 11.91 -5.76
N PHE A 158 -8.76 11.44 -6.59
CA PHE A 158 -7.71 12.27 -7.14
C PHE A 158 -8.28 13.13 -8.26
N THR A 159 -7.97 14.43 -8.26
CA THR A 159 -8.22 15.33 -9.37
C THR A 159 -6.87 15.75 -9.94
N PRO A 160 -6.54 15.43 -11.20
CA PRO A 160 -5.28 15.86 -11.80
C PRO A 160 -5.19 17.38 -11.81
N ALA A 161 -4.00 17.92 -11.58
CA ALA A 161 -3.76 19.34 -11.83
C ALA A 161 -4.11 19.64 -13.30
N ALA A 162 -4.86 20.72 -13.54
CA ALA A 162 -5.22 21.12 -14.90
C ALA A 162 -3.93 21.26 -15.71
N GLN A 163 -3.82 20.52 -16.82
CA GLN A 163 -2.72 20.72 -17.75
C GLN A 163 -2.85 22.14 -18.27
N THR A 164 -1.98 23.05 -17.83
CA THR A 164 -1.80 24.33 -18.52
C THR A 164 -1.17 23.99 -19.86
N ASN A 165 -2.03 23.73 -20.85
CA ASN A 165 -1.63 23.66 -22.25
C ASN A 165 -1.12 25.05 -22.62
N GLY A 166 0.19 25.26 -22.45
CA GLY A 166 0.89 26.40 -22.99
C GLY A 166 0.83 26.34 -24.51
N CYS A 167 0.18 27.35 -25.08
CA CYS A 167 0.26 27.69 -26.50
C CYS A 167 1.58 28.43 -26.75
#